data_AF-A0A2S6R5E3-F1
#
_entry.id   AF-A0A2S6R5E3-F1
#
_cell.length_a   1.000
_cell.length_b   1.000
_cell.length_c   1.000
_cell.angle_alpha   90.00
_cell.angle_beta   90.00
_cell.angle_gamma   90.00
#
_symmetry.space_group_name_H-M   'P 1'
#
loop_
_entity.id
_entity.type
_entity.pdbx_description
1 polymer ?
#
loop_
_entity_poly.entity_id
_entity_poly.type
_entity_poly.pdbx_seq_one_letter_code
_entity_poly.pdbx_strand_id
1 'polypeptide(L)' 'MNPVALIIVSLIFAVVVFYPLTRICARAGLPLWPALIVFVPIIGPPITAYLLALSRWPNHPFGR' A
#
# COMPACT_ATOMS: atom_id res chain seq x y z
N MET A 1 -5.01 -26.28 3.79
CA MET A 1 -3.96 -25.25 3.61
C MET A 1 -3.29 -25.03 4.96
N ASN A 2 -1.96 -25.09 5.05
CA ASN A 2 -1.26 -24.84 6.30
C ASN A 2 -1.27 -23.31 6.58
N PRO A 3 -1.83 -22.84 7.72
CA PRO A 3 -1.93 -21.41 8.02
C PRO A 3 -0.56 -20.72 8.05
N VAL A 4 0.50 -21.44 8.42
CA VAL A 4 1.88 -20.93 8.42
C VAL A 4 2.34 -20.57 7.01
N ALA A 5 2.01 -21.39 6.01
CA ALA A 5 2.36 -21.11 4.62
C ALA A 5 1.66 -19.84 4.10
N LEU A 6 0.41 -19.59 4.51
CA LEU A 6 -0.33 -18.38 4.14
C LEU A 6 0.31 -17.12 4.75
N ILE A 7 0.77 -17.20 6.00
CA ILE A 7 1.46 -16.10 6.68
C ILE A 7 2.79 -15.80 5.98
N ILE A 8 3.58 -16.83 5.67
CA ILE A 8 4.88 -16.67 5.00
C ILE A 8 4.70 -16.00 3.63
N VAL A 9 3.77 -16.49 2.80
CA VAL A 9 3.50 -15.91 1.48
C VAL A 9 3.02 -14.45 1.61
N SER A 10 2.16 -14.16 2.60
CA SER A 10 1.68 -12.79 2.84
C SER A 10 2.80 -11.84 3.24
N LEU A 11 3.75 -12.28 4.06
CA LEU A 11 4.91 -11.48 4.46
C LEU A 11 5.86 -11.22 3.29
N ILE A 12 6.15 -12.23 2.46
CA ILE A 12 6.98 -12.06 1.26
C ILE A 12 6.32 -11.05 0.32
N PHE A 13 5.02 -11.20 0.08
CA PHE A 13 4.26 -10.27 -0.74
C PHE A 13 4.30 -8.84 -0.16
N ALA A 14 4.10 -8.69 1.15
CA ALA A 14 4.16 -7.38 1.81
C ALA A 14 5.52 -6.72 1.63
N VAL A 15 6.64 -7.45 1.77
CA VAL A 15 8.00 -6.91 1.56
C VAL A 15 8.21 -6.47 0.11
N VAL A 16 7.78 -7.29 -0.86
CA VAL A 16 7.90 -6.98 -2.28
C VAL A 16 7.07 -5.75 -2.66
N VAL A 17 5.86 -5.63 -2.11
CA VAL A 17 4.94 -4.51 -2.37
C VAL A 17 5.33 -3.25 -1.59
N PHE A 18 5.97 -3.39 -0.43
CA PHE A 18 6.32 -2.26 0.43
C PHE A 18 7.14 -1.20 -0.33
N TYR A 19 8.23 -1.60 -0.99
CA TYR A 19 9.08 -0.66 -1.74
C TYR A 19 8.30 0.16 -2.79
N PRO A 20 7.60 -0.42 -3.77
CA PRO A 20 6.84 0.36 -4.75
C PRO A 20 5.74 1.20 -4.07
N LEU A 21 5.10 0.69 -3.03
CA LEU A 21 4.07 1.41 -2.28
C LEU A 21 4.61 2.68 -1.61
N THR A 22 5.81 2.63 -1.01
CA THR A 22 6.46 3.82 -0.44
C THR A 22 6.74 4.88 -1.51
N ARG A 23 7.14 4.47 -2.73
CA ARG A 23 7.39 5.38 -3.86
C ARG A 23 6.10 6.02 -4.35
N ILE A 24 4.99 5.28 -4.36
CA ILE A 24 3.67 5.80 -4.73
C ILE A 24 3.18 6.79 -3.65
N CYS A 25 3.25 6.44 -2.37
CA CYS A 25 2.89 7.33 -1.26
C CYS A 25 3.68 8.64 -1.31
N ALA A 26 5.00 8.57 -1.55
CA ALA A 26 5.84 9.77 -1.67
C ALA A 26 5.43 10.65 -2.87
N ARG A 27 5.08 10.06 -4.01
CA ARG A 27 4.58 10.79 -5.20
C ARG A 27 3.21 11.44 -4.96
N ALA A 28 2.39 10.81 -4.13
CA ALA A 28 1.08 11.31 -3.73
C ALA A 28 1.15 12.35 -2.60
N GLY A 29 2.34 12.69 -2.10
CA GLY A 29 2.52 13.59 -0.95
C GLY A 29 2.06 13.02 0.39
N LEU A 30 1.85 11.70 0.46
CA LEU A 30 1.46 11.01 1.69
C LEU A 30 2.68 10.70 2.57
N PRO A 31 2.51 10.65 3.91
CA PRO A 31 3.55 10.16 4.81
C PRO A 31 3.87 8.67 4.56
N LEU A 32 4.89 8.15 5.22
CA LEU A 32 5.34 6.75 5.06
C LEU A 32 4.38 5.72 5.68
N TRP A 33 3.64 6.11 6.73
CA TRP A 33 2.78 5.21 7.51
C TRP A 33 1.76 4.40 6.70
N PRO A 34 1.02 4.96 5.71
CA PRO A 34 0.14 4.21 4.83
C PRO A 34 0.82 3.04 4.10
N ALA A 35 2.11 3.16 3.79
CA ALA A 35 2.85 2.05 3.18
C ALA A 35 3.16 0.93 4.19
N LEU A 36 3.32 1.25 5.48
CA LEU A 36 3.56 0.26 6.54
C LEU A 36 2.31 -0.57 6.87
N ILE A 37 1.10 -0.03 6.64
CA ILE A 37 -0.15 -0.76 6.94
C ILE A 37 -0.28 -2.01 6.05
N VAL A 38 0.41 -2.08 4.90
CA VAL A 38 0.42 -3.26 4.01
C VAL A 38 0.91 -4.55 4.69
N PHE A 39 1.64 -4.45 5.81
CA PHE A 39 2.06 -5.60 6.63
C PHE A 39 0.90 -6.25 7.40
N VAL A 40 -0.23 -5.56 7.52
CA VAL A 40 -1.48 -6.13 8.02
C VAL A 40 -2.18 -6.82 6.83
N PRO A 41 -2.15 -8.16 6.74
CA PRO A 41 -2.78 -8.85 5.63
C PRO A 41 -4.28 -8.55 5.59
N ILE A 42 -4.86 -8.60 4.40
CA ILE A 42 -6.30 -8.37 4.12
C ILE A 42 -6.75 -6.91 4.33
N ILE A 43 -6.41 -6.28 5.45
CA ILE A 43 -6.91 -4.95 5.84
C ILE A 43 -6.00 -3.83 5.34
N GLY A 44 -4.69 -4.05 5.36
CA GLY A 44 -3.70 -3.04 4.98
C GLY A 44 -3.82 -2.55 3.54
N PRO A 45 -3.80 -3.45 2.55
CA PRO A 45 -3.87 -3.05 1.15
C PRO A 45 -5.12 -2.21 0.80
N PRO A 46 -6.35 -2.58 1.23
CA PRO A 46 -7.53 -1.74 1.02
C PRO A 46 -7.43 -0.34 1.63
N ILE A 47 -6.90 -0.23 2.85
CA ILE A 47 -6.75 1.07 3.52
C ILE A 47 -5.75 1.94 2.74
N THR A 48 -4.58 1.40 2.37
CA THR A 48 -3.59 2.16 1.61
C THR A 48 -4.14 2.57 0.24
N ALA A 49 -4.88 1.68 -0.42
CA ALA A 49 -5.54 1.98 -1.69
C ALA A 49 -6.58 3.09 -1.56
N TYR A 50 -7.40 3.07 -0.50
CA TYR A 50 -8.38 4.13 -0.21
C TYR A 50 -7.71 5.49 0.01
N LEU A 51 -6.63 5.53 0.80
CA LEU A 51 -5.86 6.77 1.03
C LEU A 51 -5.22 7.31 -0.26
N LEU A 52 -4.69 6.41 -1.10
CA LEU A 52 -4.13 6.78 -2.41
C LEU A 52 -5.19 7.20 -3.43
N ALA A 53 -6.40 6.67 -3.34
CA ALA A 53 -7.51 7.06 -4.21
C ALA A 53 -8.01 8.49 -3.91
N LEU A 54 -7.87 8.94 -2.66
CA LEU A 54 -8.25 10.28 -2.23
C LEU A 54 -7.10 11.30 -2.24
N SER A 55 -5.86 10.86 -2.49
CA SER A 55 -4.72 11.76 -2.57
C SER A 55 -4.71 12.57 -3.88
N ARG A 56 -4.11 13.76 -3.85
CA ARG A 56 -3.97 14.57 -5.07
C ARG A 56 -2.79 14.05 -5.90
N TRP A 57 -3.08 13.65 -7.13
CA TRP A 57 -2.06 13.17 -8.05
C TRP A 57 -1.53 14.33 -8.91
N PRO A 58 -0.20 14.48 -9.06
CA PRO A 58 0.41 15.65 -9.71
C PRO A 58 0.06 15.82 -11.20
N ASN A 59 -0.57 14.83 -11.83
CA ASN A 59 -1.00 14.87 -13.24
C ASN A 59 -2.44 14.35 -13.43
N HIS A 60 -3.34 14.61 -12.48
CA HIS A 60 -4.72 14.12 -12.61
C HIS A 60 -5.43 14.84 -13.79
N PRO A 61 -5.86 14.13 -14.86
CA PRO A 61 -6.42 14.75 -16.07
C PRO A 61 -7.75 15.49 -15.80
N PHE A 62 -8.43 15.16 -14.71
CA PHE A 62 -9.65 15.81 -14.24
C PHE A 62 -9.40 16.67 -13.00
N GLY A 63 -8.27 17.38 -12.95
CA GLY A 63 -7.81 18.13 -11.77
C GLY A 63 -8.93 18.81 -10.98
N ARG A 64 -8.99 18.53 -9.68
CA ARG A 64 -9.62 19.36 -8.65
C ARG A 64 -8.54 19.93 -7.75
#